data_AF-A0A3D4YIW1-F1
#
_entry.id   AF-A0A3D4YIW1-F1
#
_cell.length_a   1.000
_cell.length_b   1.000
_cell.length_c   1.000
_cell.angle_alpha   90.00
_cell.angle_beta   90.00
_cell.angle_gamma   90.00
#
_symmetry.space_group_name_H-M   'P 1'
#
loop_
_entity.id
_entity.type
_entity.pdbx_description
1 polymer ?
#
loop_
_entity_poly.entity_id
_entity_poly.type
_entity_poly.pdbx_seq_one_letter_code
_entity_poly.pdbx_strand_id
1 'polypeptide(L)'
;MTSAERMAAYTTEYIRFDAEPFPTRSKAVAEVQVKPVPLGVRQRVQAFFLLVLCGFVFIGLIGVNAFSSKMQYDINTLNRQILSVERTVQNLEVEIQTATSIATVEAKAMAMGMVYPTFQEMVYLDGQTGVQEDFALALRESAYE
;
A
#
# COMPACT_ATOMS: atom_id res chain seq x y z
N MET A 1 60.12 -18.68 36.99
CA MET A 1 59.29 -17.51 37.34
C MET A 1 57.96 -17.99 37.84
N THR A 2 57.68 -17.76 39.11
CA THR A 2 56.40 -18.12 39.75
C THR A 2 55.30 -17.15 39.31
N SER A 3 54.03 -17.55 39.40
CA SER A 3 52.88 -16.74 38.96
C SER A 3 52.82 -15.37 39.65
N ALA A 4 53.30 -15.27 40.89
CA ALA A 4 53.40 -14.03 41.64
C ALA A 4 54.41 -13.04 41.03
N GLU A 5 55.56 -13.52 40.55
CA GLU A 5 56.58 -12.67 39.92
C GLU A 5 56.08 -12.08 38.59
N ARG A 6 55.23 -12.81 37.85
CA ARG A 6 54.63 -12.32 36.61
C ARG A 6 53.59 -11.23 36.86
N MET A 7 52.83 -11.33 37.96
CA MET A 7 51.87 -10.29 38.32
C MET A 7 52.54 -9.02 38.86
N ALA A 8 53.64 -9.17 39.60
CA ALA A 8 54.46 -8.03 40.04
C ALA A 8 55.11 -7.31 38.84
N ALA A 9 55.62 -8.05 37.86
CA ALA A 9 56.16 -7.47 36.63
C ALA A 9 55.07 -6.74 35.82
N TYR A 10 53.89 -7.34 35.68
CA TYR A 10 52.76 -6.75 34.95
C TYR A 10 52.23 -5.47 35.61
N THR A 11 52.12 -5.44 36.94
CA THR A 11 51.69 -4.24 37.68
C THR A 11 52.73 -3.12 37.61
N THR A 12 54.02 -3.46 37.65
CA THR A 12 55.10 -2.45 37.54
C THR A 12 55.15 -1.82 36.15
N GLU A 13 54.89 -2.58 35.08
CA GLU A 13 54.78 -2.04 33.72
C GLU A 13 53.56 -1.14 33.53
N TYR A 14 52.39 -1.49 34.09
CA TYR A 14 51.19 -0.66 34.01
C TYR A 14 51.35 0.67 34.74
N ILE A 15 51.93 0.66 35.95
CA ILE A 15 52.15 1.88 36.73
C ILE A 15 53.17 2.80 36.04
N ARG A 16 54.12 2.25 35.27
CA ARG A 16 55.10 3.04 34.51
C ARG A 16 54.52 3.67 33.25
N PHE A 17 53.50 3.03 32.64
CA PHE A 17 52.85 3.54 31.43
C PHE A 17 51.87 4.68 31.71
N ASP A 18 51.29 4.75 32.91
CA ASP A 18 50.42 5.87 33.35
C ASP A 18 51.21 7.05 33.97
N ALA A 19 52.52 6.90 34.20
CA ALA A 19 53.37 7.90 34.84
C ALA A 19 54.00 8.91 33.86
N GLU A 20 53.95 8.64 32.55
CA GLU A 20 54.22 9.68 31.56
C GLU A 20 52.91 10.40 31.30
N PRO A 21 52.75 11.68 31.72
CA PRO A 21 51.60 12.43 31.32
C PRO A 21 51.66 12.52 29.80
N PHE A 22 50.75 11.82 29.11
CA PHE A 22 50.43 12.13 27.72
C PHE A 22 50.35 13.64 27.66
N PRO A 23 51.10 14.32 26.75
CA PRO A 23 51.04 15.76 26.67
C PRO A 23 49.58 16.06 26.41
N THR A 24 48.88 16.45 27.47
CA THR A 24 47.50 16.81 27.36
C THR A 24 47.65 18.12 26.66
N ARG A 25 47.52 18.08 25.34
CA ARG A 25 47.05 19.21 24.58
C ARG A 25 45.59 19.40 24.99
N SER A 26 45.38 19.65 26.29
CA SER A 26 44.64 20.79 26.75
C SER A 26 45.18 21.96 25.93
N LYS A 27 44.69 22.06 24.69
CA LYS A 27 44.10 23.31 24.29
C LYS A 27 43.26 23.64 25.50
N ALA A 28 43.74 24.59 26.32
CA ALA A 28 42.86 25.27 27.23
C ALA A 28 41.58 25.42 26.43
N VAL A 29 40.47 24.87 26.92
CA VAL A 29 39.17 25.21 26.37
C VAL A 29 39.10 26.70 26.68
N ALA A 30 39.71 27.49 25.81
CA ALA A 30 39.51 28.89 25.72
C ALA A 30 38.01 28.91 25.59
N GLU A 31 37.34 29.38 26.64
CA GLU A 31 35.96 29.80 26.50
C GLU A 31 35.96 30.56 25.19
N VAL A 32 35.32 29.97 24.18
CA VAL A 32 35.13 30.66 22.93
C VAL A 32 34.14 31.73 23.34
N GLN A 33 34.67 32.86 23.81
CA GLN A 33 33.92 34.08 23.95
C GLN A 33 33.51 34.39 22.53
N VAL A 34 32.32 33.89 22.16
CA VAL A 34 31.64 34.27 20.93
C VAL A 34 31.29 35.73 21.15
N LYS A 35 32.26 36.59 20.86
CA LYS A 35 32.10 38.03 20.95
C LYS A 35 30.90 38.33 20.06
N PRO A 36 29.79 38.88 20.59
CA PRO A 36 28.61 39.10 19.79
C PRO A 36 29.01 40.06 18.68
N VAL A 37 29.10 39.55 17.45
CA VAL A 37 29.32 40.39 16.28
C VAL A 37 28.15 41.37 16.29
N PRO A 38 28.38 42.68 16.31
CA PRO A 38 27.29 43.64 16.29
C PRO A 38 26.59 43.51 14.95
N LEU A 39 25.50 42.72 14.90
CA LEU A 39 24.65 42.66 13.73
C LEU A 39 24.12 44.07 13.49
N GLY A 40 24.43 44.62 12.32
CA GLY A 40 23.88 45.89 11.88
C GLY A 40 22.35 45.83 11.86
N VAL A 41 21.70 46.96 12.11
CA VAL A 41 20.22 47.05 12.21
C VAL A 41 19.53 46.42 11.00
N ARG A 42 20.10 46.59 9.79
CA ARG A 42 19.64 45.92 8.56
C ARG A 42 19.61 44.39 8.63
N GLN A 43 20.67 43.77 9.17
CA GLN A 43 20.76 42.32 9.28
C GLN A 43 19.78 41.76 10.31
N ARG A 44 19.52 42.50 11.40
CA ARG A 44 18.52 42.14 12.41
C ARG A 44 17.10 42.19 11.84
N VAL A 45 16.78 43.23 11.07
CA VAL A 45 15.48 43.35 10.39
C VAL A 45 15.29 42.26 9.35
N GLN A 46 16.32 41.94 8.55
CA GLN A 46 16.26 40.85 7.58
C GLN A 46 16.07 39.49 8.25
N ALA A 47 16.79 39.22 9.35
CA ALA A 47 16.63 37.99 10.11
C ALA A 47 15.22 37.88 10.73
N PHE A 48 14.67 38.98 11.24
CA PHE A 48 13.30 39.02 11.76
C PHE A 48 12.27 38.71 10.67
N PHE A 49 12.42 39.31 9.48
CA PHE A 49 11.51 39.07 8.35
C PHE A 49 11.56 37.61 7.87
N LEU A 50 12.77 37.02 7.85
CA LEU A 50 12.96 35.62 7.47
C LEU A 50 12.32 34.68 8.50
N LEU A 51 12.42 35.01 9.80
CA LEU A 51 11.79 34.24 10.88
C LEU A 51 10.27 34.29 10.79
N VAL A 52 9.71 35.48 10.52
CA VAL A 52 8.27 35.66 10.27
C VAL A 52 7.81 34.84 9.06
N LEU A 53 8.52 34.93 7.94
CA LEU A 53 8.20 34.18 6.73
C LEU A 53 8.26 32.66 6.96
N CYS A 54 9.27 32.20 7.69
CA CYS A 54 9.39 30.80 8.09
C CYS A 54 8.21 30.36 8.96
N GLY A 55 7.75 31.21 9.89
CA GLY A 55 6.54 30.96 10.68
C GLY A 55 5.29 30.78 9.82
N PHE A 56 5.08 31.63 8.81
CA PHE A 56 3.97 31.49 7.87
C PHE A 56 4.03 30.19 7.06
N VAL A 57 5.23 29.79 6.61
CA VAL A 57 5.43 28.52 5.91
C VAL A 57 5.04 27.33 6.80
N PHE A 58 5.47 27.33 8.06
CA PHE A 58 5.12 26.27 9.02
C PHE A 58 3.61 26.18 9.29
N ILE A 59 2.92 27.32 9.44
CA ILE A 59 1.47 27.35 9.62
C ILE A 59 0.75 26.77 8.38
N GLY A 60 1.21 27.14 7.18
CA GLY A 60 0.70 26.57 5.94
C GLY A 60 0.91 25.06 5.85
N LEU A 61 2.08 24.58 6.28
CA LEU A 61 2.44 23.16 6.26
C LEU A 61 1.56 22.35 7.22
N ILE A 62 1.23 22.88 8.39
CA ILE A 62 0.28 22.27 9.33
C ILE A 62 -1.12 22.17 8.69
N GLY A 63 -1.57 23.23 8.02
CA GLY A 63 -2.88 23.24 7.34
C GLY A 63 -2.98 22.21 6.20
N VAL A 64 -1.95 22.12 5.36
CA VAL A 64 -1.87 21.12 4.29
C VAL A 64 -1.83 19.70 4.87
N ASN A 65 -1.12 19.49 5.98
CA ASN A 65 -1.05 18.18 6.62
C ASN A 65 -2.40 17.76 7.23
N ALA A 66 -3.14 18.69 7.83
CA ALA A 66 -4.51 18.46 8.30
C ALA A 66 -5.46 18.11 7.13
N PHE A 67 -5.32 18.78 5.99
CA PHE A 67 -6.10 18.47 4.79
C PHE A 67 -5.73 17.10 4.20
N SER A 68 -4.44 16.75 4.22
CA SER A 68 -3.93 15.44 3.80
C SER A 68 -4.47 14.30 4.67
N SER A 69 -4.58 14.50 5.99
CA SER A 69 -5.23 13.52 6.88
C SER A 69 -6.71 13.32 6.55
N LYS A 70 -7.44 14.40 6.21
CA LYS A 70 -8.84 14.29 5.76
C LYS A 70 -8.93 13.53 4.42
N MET A 71 -8.05 13.84 3.47
CA MET A 71 -8.00 13.11 2.19
C MET A 71 -7.67 11.63 2.38
N GLN A 72 -6.79 11.26 3.33
CA GLN A 72 -6.54 9.86 3.65
C GLN A 72 -7.77 9.13 4.21
N TYR A 73 -8.57 9.81 5.02
CA TYR A 73 -9.82 9.27 5.53
C TYR A 73 -10.84 9.03 4.40
N ASP A 74 -10.98 10.02 3.51
CA ASP A 74 -11.88 9.93 2.36
C ASP A 74 -11.44 8.81 1.40
N ILE A 75 -10.14 8.65 1.16
CA ILE A 75 -9.58 7.54 0.35
C ILE A 75 -9.88 6.19 0.98
N ASN A 76 -9.67 6.02 2.29
CA ASN A 76 -9.94 4.76 2.97
C ASN A 76 -11.45 4.43 2.96
N THR A 77 -12.29 5.45 3.09
CA THR A 77 -13.75 5.30 3.03
C THR A 77 -14.21 4.90 1.63
N LEU A 78 -13.68 5.55 0.58
CA LEU A 78 -13.96 5.19 -0.81
C LEU A 78 -13.47 3.77 -1.14
N ASN A 79 -12.29 3.36 -0.68
CA ASN A 79 -11.81 1.98 -0.86
C ASN A 79 -12.73 0.95 -0.16
N ARG A 80 -13.25 1.27 1.02
CA ARG A 80 -14.23 0.40 1.71
C ARG A 80 -15.53 0.28 0.94
N GLN A 81 -16.00 1.38 0.34
CA GLN A 81 -17.19 1.38 -0.50
C GLN A 81 -16.99 0.55 -1.77
N ILE A 82 -15.84 0.70 -2.46
CA ILE A 82 -15.48 -0.10 -3.63
C ILE A 82 -15.50 -1.59 -3.28
N LEU A 83 -14.82 -1.99 -2.20
CA LEU A 83 -14.81 -3.38 -1.73
C LEU A 83 -16.20 -3.89 -1.36
N SER A 84 -17.09 -3.03 -0.85
CA SER A 84 -18.47 -3.43 -0.55
C SER A 84 -19.24 -3.72 -1.83
N VAL A 85 -19.15 -2.83 -2.83
CA VAL A 85 -19.83 -2.98 -4.12
C VAL A 85 -19.32 -4.23 -4.84
N GLU A 86 -18.01 -4.46 -4.84
CA GLU A 86 -17.41 -5.65 -5.45
C GLU A 86 -17.90 -6.95 -4.81
N ARG A 87 -18.01 -7.00 -3.47
CA ARG A 87 -18.62 -8.15 -2.77
C ARG A 87 -20.08 -8.35 -3.16
N THR A 88 -20.85 -7.27 -3.31
CA THR A 88 -22.23 -7.36 -3.76
C THR A 88 -22.29 -7.96 -5.17
N VAL A 89 -21.44 -7.52 -6.08
CA VAL A 89 -21.36 -8.09 -7.44
C VAL A 89 -21.01 -9.58 -7.40
N GLN A 90 -20.00 -9.98 -6.61
CA GLN A 90 -19.62 -11.39 -6.46
C GLN A 90 -20.76 -12.25 -5.90
N ASN A 91 -21.48 -11.75 -4.89
CA ASN A 91 -22.65 -12.45 -4.36
C ASN A 91 -23.75 -12.60 -5.41
N LEU A 92 -24.05 -11.54 -6.17
CA LEU A 92 -25.01 -11.60 -7.25
C LEU A 92 -24.57 -12.58 -8.35
N GLU A 93 -23.28 -12.63 -8.69
CA GLU A 93 -22.75 -13.58 -9.66
C GLU A 93 -22.93 -15.03 -9.20
N VAL A 94 -22.65 -15.32 -7.92
CA VAL A 94 -22.90 -16.64 -7.33
C VAL A 94 -24.40 -16.96 -7.31
N GLU A 95 -25.25 -15.99 -6.97
CA GLU A 95 -26.70 -16.17 -7.00
C GLU A 95 -27.21 -16.46 -8.42
N ILE A 96 -26.67 -15.78 -9.43
CA ILE A 96 -26.99 -16.06 -10.83
C ILE A 96 -26.49 -17.45 -11.23
N GLN A 97 -25.25 -17.82 -10.91
CA GLN A 97 -24.70 -19.14 -11.23
C GLN A 97 -25.47 -20.27 -10.54
N THR A 98 -25.96 -20.04 -9.32
CA THR A 98 -26.80 -21.02 -8.62
C THR A 98 -28.21 -21.08 -9.18
N ALA A 99 -28.81 -19.94 -9.57
CA ALA A 99 -30.10 -19.89 -10.25
C ALA A 99 -30.08 -20.41 -11.69
N THR A 100 -28.94 -20.31 -12.38
CA THR A 100 -28.71 -20.82 -13.75
C THR A 100 -27.99 -22.16 -13.77
N SER A 101 -27.68 -22.73 -12.59
CA SER A 101 -27.16 -24.08 -12.46
C SER A 101 -28.04 -25.04 -13.25
N ILE A 102 -27.43 -25.96 -14.00
CA ILE A 102 -28.14 -26.95 -14.80
C ILE A 102 -29.20 -27.67 -13.95
N ALA A 103 -28.89 -27.99 -12.70
CA ALA A 103 -29.82 -28.62 -11.77
C ALA A 103 -31.04 -27.76 -11.41
N THR A 104 -30.90 -26.43 -11.27
CA THR A 104 -32.02 -25.53 -10.96
C THR A 104 -32.87 -25.26 -12.20
N VAL A 105 -32.24 -25.16 -13.37
CA VAL A 105 -32.94 -25.07 -14.66
C VAL A 105 -33.72 -26.35 -14.95
N GLU A 106 -33.12 -27.52 -14.75
CA GLU A 106 -33.76 -28.83 -14.90
C GLU A 106 -34.94 -28.99 -13.93
N ALA A 107 -34.75 -28.67 -12.65
CA ALA A 107 -35.82 -28.77 -11.66
C ALA A 107 -37.01 -27.88 -12.02
N LYS A 108 -36.76 -26.66 -12.53
CA LYS A 108 -37.81 -25.75 -12.97
C LYS A 108 -38.47 -26.20 -14.28
N ALA A 109 -37.70 -26.72 -15.24
CA ALA A 109 -38.22 -27.28 -16.49
C ALA A 109 -39.13 -28.49 -16.23
N MET A 110 -38.70 -29.42 -15.37
CA MET A 110 -39.51 -30.56 -14.95
C MET A 110 -40.78 -30.12 -14.21
N ALA A 111 -40.69 -29.09 -13.35
CA ALA A 111 -41.87 -28.52 -12.68
C ALA A 111 -42.87 -27.87 -13.66
N MET A 112 -42.41 -27.38 -14.81
CA MET A 112 -43.26 -26.89 -15.91
C MET A 112 -43.76 -28.01 -16.84
N GLY A 113 -43.49 -29.28 -16.50
CA GLY A 113 -43.92 -30.44 -17.28
C GLY A 113 -43.03 -30.78 -18.46
N MET A 114 -41.83 -30.20 -18.56
CA MET A 114 -40.86 -30.60 -19.57
C MET A 114 -40.29 -31.99 -19.23
N VAL A 115 -40.17 -32.85 -20.24
CA VAL A 115 -39.64 -34.20 -20.11
C VAL A 115 -38.34 -34.30 -20.90
N TYR A 116 -37.34 -34.97 -20.33
CA TYR A 116 -36.09 -35.24 -21.02
C TYR A 116 -36.36 -36.16 -22.24
N PRO A 117 -35.85 -35.81 -23.44
CA PRO A 117 -36.00 -36.67 -24.61
C PRO A 117 -35.33 -38.02 -24.38
N THR A 118 -35.92 -39.06 -24.94
CA THR A 118 -35.36 -40.41 -24.93
C THR A 118 -34.21 -40.53 -25.92
N PHE A 119 -33.36 -41.55 -25.77
CA PHE A 119 -32.20 -41.76 -26.67
C PHE A 119 -32.60 -41.86 -28.15
N GLN A 120 -33.83 -42.29 -28.45
CA GLN A 120 -34.35 -42.36 -29.81
C GLN A 120 -34.76 -41.00 -30.41
N GLU A 121 -34.99 -39.99 -29.57
CA GLU A 121 -35.40 -38.63 -29.95
C GLU A 121 -34.20 -37.67 -30.03
N MET A 122 -33.00 -38.12 -29.63
CA MET A 122 -31.77 -37.36 -29.73
C MET A 122 -31.16 -37.48 -31.13
N VAL A 123 -31.09 -36.36 -31.85
CA VAL A 123 -30.40 -36.27 -33.14
C VAL A 123 -28.99 -35.73 -32.89
N TYR A 124 -27.98 -36.55 -33.16
CA TYR A 124 -26.57 -36.14 -33.09
C TYR A 124 -26.17 -35.50 -34.42
N LEU A 125 -25.71 -34.25 -34.36
CA LEU A 125 -25.18 -33.56 -35.53
C LEU A 125 -23.79 -34.15 -35.84
N ASP A 126 -23.71 -34.94 -36.90
CA ASP A 126 -22.43 -35.38 -37.43
C ASP A 126 -21.77 -34.20 -38.16
N GLY A 127 -20.55 -33.85 -37.74
CA GLY A 127 -19.82 -32.63 -38.13
C GLY A 127 -19.36 -32.58 -39.59
N GLN A 128 -20.00 -33.35 -40.48
CA GLN A 128 -19.69 -33.47 -41.91
C GLN A 128 -20.90 -33.20 -42.83
N THR A 129 -22.08 -32.87 -42.29
CA THR A 129 -23.17 -32.34 -43.11
C THR A 129 -23.15 -30.83 -43.06
N GLY A 130 -22.82 -30.22 -44.21
CA GLY A 130 -22.63 -28.78 -44.36
C GLY A 130 -23.74 -27.99 -43.68
N VAL A 131 -23.35 -26.97 -42.92
CA VAL A 131 -24.25 -25.96 -42.36
C VAL A 131 -25.15 -25.49 -43.49
N GLN A 132 -26.43 -25.90 -43.47
CA GLN A 132 -27.42 -25.40 -44.41
C GLN A 132 -27.55 -23.91 -44.10
N GLU A 133 -26.98 -23.07 -44.96
CA GLU A 133 -27.11 -21.61 -44.91
C GLU A 133 -28.59 -21.17 -44.88
N ASP A 134 -29.49 -22.01 -45.37
CA ASP A 134 -30.95 -21.83 -45.33
C ASP A 134 -31.54 -21.79 -43.91
N PHE A 135 -30.97 -22.49 -42.92
CA PHE A 135 -31.54 -22.49 -41.57
C PHE A 135 -31.40 -21.13 -40.89
N ALA A 136 -30.25 -20.48 -41.05
CA ALA A 136 -30.02 -19.14 -40.51
C ALA A 136 -30.90 -18.08 -41.18
N LEU A 137 -31.21 -18.28 -42.48
CA LEU A 137 -32.13 -17.42 -43.24
C LEU A 137 -33.59 -17.62 -42.81
N ALA A 138 -34.05 -18.86 -42.69
CA ALA A 138 -35.41 -19.19 -42.23
C ALA A 138 -35.69 -18.72 -40.79
N LEU A 139 -34.69 -18.81 -39.90
CA LEU A 139 -34.82 -18.28 -38.54
C LEU A 139 -34.96 -16.76 -38.51
N ARG A 140 -34.27 -16.08 -39.42
CA ARG A 140 -34.33 -14.62 -39.52
C ARG A 140 -35.69 -14.17 -40.05
N GLU A 141 -36.25 -14.86 -41.03
CA GLU A 141 -37.56 -14.52 -41.60
C GLU A 141 -38.71 -14.70 -40.60
N SER A 142 -38.71 -15.79 -39.82
CA SER A 142 -39.72 -16.04 -38.78
C SER A 142 -39.63 -15.12 -37.55
N ALA A 143 -38.51 -14.43 -37.34
CA ALA A 143 -38.34 -13.48 -36.24
C ALA A 143 -38.83 -12.05 -36.56
N TYR A 144 -39.17 -11.77 -37.83
CA TYR A 144 -39.67 -10.47 -38.29
C TYR A 144 -41.15 -10.52 -38.75
N GLU A 145 -41.83 -11.66 -38.63
CA GLU A 145 -43.31 -11.72 -38.54
C GLU A 145 -43.78 -11.52 -37.09
#